data_AF-A0A6I9MDG9-F1
#
_entry.id   AF-A0A6I9MDG9-F1
#
_cell.length_a   1.000
_cell.length_b   1.000
_cell.length_c   1.000
_cell.angle_alpha   90.00
_cell.angle_beta   90.00
_cell.angle_gamma   90.00
#
_symmetry.space_group_name_H-M   'P 1'
#
loop_
_entity.id
_entity.type
_entity.pdbx_description
1 polymer ?
#
loop_
_entity_poly.entity_id
_entity_poly.type
_entity_poly.pdbx_seq_one_letter_code
_entity_poly.pdbx_strand_id
1 'polypeptide(L)'
;MPSAFKEVVKSAIKELDSRGDLIPVDSLCNSTSFRPYSLLSRKRSRSKYWKYRYKCVNLSIKDILEPGAPEPEPECCGCVQISDAADGNVQGRMALESMDQWKIAGAVAMSGSHSASMNVCILRVAQNTWVVMHQERHLQQPEHKILQQLRSRGEDVFMVTDVLQTQEEVQVTLIHAREGSGQFALPGVTCLQVCGESKGHLSRKKMVTIPAGSILAFRVAKLLIDPTWDILLIPDDEKRTFELPSSTDFKSLRAEVKDKSAELRHLKMELREQLLRDIGRLLDDQPHMEALEASLDQGLCSGGQVEPLDGPAGSVLECLVLPSGELVLKLAEPISYLLGALTALTETQQKLLAEALETRMLLKQLELVEQILVQSTPWQEPSFVSLPLSLLGNSWDEEAPTWVLLEECDLTLRVDPPQVHWKPESEGPMCALSESFLAQPYMESQEPNSTIGLKCNEAGPGVGKTQ
;
A
#
# COMPACT_ATOMS: atom_id res chain seq x y z
N MET A 1 -18.69 -6.74 4.86
CA MET A 1 -18.82 -7.88 5.80
C MET A 1 -17.60 -8.79 5.65
N PRO A 2 -17.02 -9.31 6.75
CA PRO A 2 -15.89 -10.24 6.68
C PRO A 2 -16.27 -11.55 5.96
N SER A 3 -15.34 -12.13 5.21
CA SER A 3 -15.53 -13.45 4.58
C SER A 3 -15.44 -14.57 5.62
N ALA A 4 -16.06 -15.73 5.34
CA ALA A 4 -15.98 -16.90 6.23
C ALA A 4 -14.52 -17.31 6.51
N PHE A 5 -13.68 -17.25 5.46
CA PHE A 5 -12.25 -17.52 5.57
C PHE A 5 -11.55 -16.52 6.52
N LYS A 6 -11.85 -15.23 6.42
CA LYS A 6 -11.24 -14.20 7.26
C LYS A 6 -11.56 -14.40 8.74
N GLU A 7 -12.76 -14.86 9.08
CA GLU A 7 -13.12 -15.17 10.47
C GLU A 7 -12.40 -16.42 11.00
N VAL A 8 -12.26 -17.46 10.17
CA VAL A 8 -11.46 -18.65 10.52
C VAL A 8 -9.99 -18.28 10.77
N VAL A 9 -9.40 -17.47 9.90
CA VAL A 9 -8.02 -16.97 10.04
C VAL A 9 -7.86 -16.20 11.35
N LYS A 10 -8.76 -15.25 11.64
CA LYS A 10 -8.73 -14.48 12.89
C LYS A 10 -8.80 -15.38 14.12
N SER A 11 -9.69 -16.37 14.12
CA SER A 11 -9.82 -17.31 15.22
C SER A 11 -8.55 -18.14 15.41
N ALA A 12 -7.97 -18.64 14.32
CA ALA A 12 -6.74 -19.43 14.38
C ALA A 12 -5.55 -18.62 14.92
N ILE A 13 -5.38 -17.36 14.48
CA ILE A 13 -4.31 -16.49 14.97
C ILE A 13 -4.50 -16.14 16.44
N LYS A 14 -5.74 -15.86 16.87
CA LYS A 14 -6.04 -15.52 18.27
C LYS A 14 -5.63 -16.65 19.24
N GLU A 15 -5.81 -17.90 18.84
CA GLU A 15 -5.46 -19.07 19.67
C GLU A 15 -3.98 -19.44 19.60
N LEU A 16 -3.33 -19.25 18.45
CA LEU A 16 -1.96 -19.75 18.21
C LEU A 16 -0.86 -18.70 18.34
N ASP A 17 -1.19 -17.43 18.18
CA ASP A 17 -0.23 -16.34 18.14
C ASP A 17 -0.73 -15.13 18.96
N SER A 18 -0.78 -15.34 20.27
CA SER A 18 -1.13 -14.27 21.22
C SER A 18 -0.10 -13.13 21.27
N ARG A 19 1.07 -13.29 20.62
CA ARG A 19 2.13 -12.27 20.54
C ARG A 19 1.96 -11.34 19.34
N GLY A 20 1.18 -11.73 18.33
CA GLY A 20 0.81 -10.86 17.19
C GLY A 20 1.89 -10.74 16.12
N ASP A 21 2.72 -11.77 15.96
CA ASP A 21 3.80 -11.76 14.98
C ASP A 21 3.40 -12.27 13.59
N LEU A 22 2.30 -13.02 13.49
CA LEU A 22 1.77 -13.59 12.26
C LEU A 22 0.79 -12.63 11.60
N ILE A 23 1.01 -12.40 10.31
CA ILE A 23 0.18 -11.55 9.46
C ILE A 23 -0.96 -12.40 8.88
N PRO A 24 -2.23 -12.01 9.07
CA PRO A 24 -3.37 -12.75 8.52
C PRO A 24 -3.45 -12.68 7.00
N VAL A 25 -3.82 -13.79 6.37
CA VAL A 25 -4.16 -13.82 4.94
C VAL A 25 -5.59 -13.31 4.74
N ASP A 26 -5.77 -12.36 3.82
CA ASP A 26 -7.07 -11.72 3.56
C ASP A 26 -8.02 -12.57 2.69
N SER A 27 -7.49 -13.43 1.81
CA SER A 27 -8.26 -14.16 0.81
C SER A 27 -7.77 -15.59 0.62
N LEU A 28 -8.71 -16.54 0.58
CA LEU A 28 -8.42 -17.95 0.31
C LEU A 28 -7.79 -18.15 -1.08
N CYS A 29 -8.22 -17.39 -2.09
CA CYS A 29 -7.71 -17.50 -3.46
C CYS A 29 -6.22 -17.15 -3.57
N ASN A 30 -5.73 -16.25 -2.70
CA ASN A 30 -4.34 -15.82 -2.70
C ASN A 30 -3.50 -16.55 -1.64
N SER A 31 -4.10 -17.43 -0.84
CA SER A 31 -3.43 -18.12 0.26
C SER A 31 -2.19 -18.87 -0.22
N THR A 32 -2.28 -19.55 -1.36
CA THR A 32 -1.18 -20.36 -1.91
C THR A 32 -0.01 -19.53 -2.44
N SER A 33 -0.15 -18.21 -2.53
CA SER A 33 0.91 -17.29 -2.99
C SER A 33 1.86 -16.87 -1.85
N PHE A 34 1.50 -17.14 -0.59
CA PHE A 34 2.30 -16.79 0.59
C PHE A 34 3.15 -17.97 1.11
N ARG A 35 3.66 -18.83 0.22
CA ARG A 35 4.46 -20.00 0.62
C ARG A 35 5.81 -19.57 1.23
N PRO A 36 6.44 -20.41 2.06
CA PRO A 36 7.83 -20.18 2.46
C PRO A 36 8.71 -19.89 1.25
N TYR A 37 9.66 -18.97 1.39
CA TYR A 37 10.54 -18.48 0.32
C TYR A 37 9.86 -17.62 -0.77
N SER A 38 8.57 -17.33 -0.67
CA SER A 38 7.90 -16.41 -1.62
C SER A 38 8.23 -14.96 -1.31
N LEU A 39 8.34 -14.14 -2.36
CA LEU A 39 8.63 -12.71 -2.26
C LEU A 39 7.34 -11.88 -2.27
N LEU A 40 7.31 -10.92 -1.36
CA LEU A 40 6.24 -9.95 -1.19
C LEU A 40 6.82 -8.55 -1.34
N SER A 41 6.08 -7.65 -1.98
CA SER A 41 6.40 -6.22 -1.97
C SER A 41 5.47 -5.50 -1.02
N ARG A 42 5.97 -4.41 -0.44
CA ARG A 42 5.16 -3.49 0.33
C ARG A 42 5.67 -2.08 0.08
N LYS A 43 4.75 -1.19 -0.27
CA LYS A 43 5.01 0.25 -0.29
C LYS A 43 5.46 0.73 1.07
N ARG A 44 6.40 1.66 1.08
CA ARG A 44 6.82 2.31 2.32
C ARG A 44 5.66 3.15 2.84
N SER A 45 5.31 2.95 4.10
CA SER A 45 4.43 3.89 4.79
C SER A 45 5.26 5.03 5.33
N ARG A 46 4.81 6.25 5.11
CA ARG A 46 5.39 7.45 5.74
C ARG A 46 4.91 7.61 7.19
N SER A 47 3.91 6.82 7.60
CA SER A 47 3.39 6.77 8.96
C SER A 47 3.93 5.56 9.72
N LYS A 48 4.37 5.79 10.97
CA LYS A 48 4.73 4.70 11.90
C LYS A 48 3.50 3.94 12.43
N TYR A 49 2.29 4.49 12.27
CA TYR A 49 1.05 3.98 12.87
C TYR A 49 0.26 3.02 11.97
N TRP A 50 0.54 3.02 10.66
CA TRP A 50 -0.11 2.14 9.71
C TRP A 50 0.87 1.70 8.63
N LYS A 51 0.74 0.47 8.13
CA LYS A 51 1.58 -0.08 7.07
C LYS A 51 0.70 -0.52 5.90
N TYR A 52 1.17 -0.29 4.68
CA TYR A 52 0.52 -0.83 3.50
C TYR A 52 0.44 -2.36 3.57
N ARG A 53 -0.56 -2.93 2.91
CA ARG A 53 -0.70 -4.40 2.83
C ARG A 53 0.40 -4.98 1.94
N TYR A 54 0.87 -6.16 2.32
CA TYR A 54 1.79 -6.93 1.50
C TYR A 54 1.11 -7.37 0.20
N LYS A 55 1.78 -7.17 -0.93
CA LYS A 55 1.37 -7.66 -2.25
C LYS A 55 2.32 -8.80 -2.65
N CYS A 56 1.78 -9.88 -3.20
CA CYS A 56 2.62 -10.96 -3.69
C CYS A 56 3.22 -10.57 -5.05
N VAL A 57 4.52 -10.83 -5.21
CA VAL A 57 5.28 -10.51 -6.44
C VAL A 57 5.27 -11.69 -7.41
N ASN A 58 4.69 -12.84 -7.01
CA ASN A 58 4.71 -14.11 -7.74
C ASN A 58 6.13 -14.58 -8.11
N LEU A 59 7.10 -14.22 -7.28
CA LEU A 59 8.50 -14.68 -7.34
C LEU A 59 8.86 -15.39 -6.04
N SER A 60 9.85 -16.27 -6.13
CA SER A 60 10.53 -16.89 -4.98
C SER A 60 11.97 -16.39 -4.88
N ILE A 61 12.58 -16.60 -3.71
CA ILE A 61 14.01 -16.33 -3.50
C ILE A 61 14.90 -17.03 -4.55
N LYS A 62 14.45 -18.18 -5.06
CA LYS A 62 15.16 -18.94 -6.11
C LYS A 62 15.32 -18.18 -7.42
N ASP A 63 14.36 -17.32 -7.72
CA ASP A 63 14.29 -16.61 -9.00
C ASP A 63 15.22 -15.39 -9.03
N ILE A 64 15.73 -14.98 -7.87
CA ILE A 64 16.59 -13.80 -7.70
C ILE A 64 18.04 -14.18 -7.34
N LEU A 65 18.28 -15.44 -6.97
CA LEU A 65 19.60 -15.97 -6.63
C LEU A 65 20.12 -16.87 -7.76
N GLU A 66 21.44 -17.02 -7.85
CA GLU A 66 22.05 -17.96 -8.78
C GLU A 66 21.56 -19.40 -8.53
N PRO A 67 21.39 -20.22 -9.59
CA PRO A 67 20.94 -21.60 -9.45
C PRO A 67 21.88 -22.41 -8.54
N GLY A 68 21.32 -23.05 -7.52
CA GLY A 68 22.06 -23.86 -6.56
C GLY A 68 21.31 -25.14 -6.18
N ALA A 69 21.66 -25.72 -5.03
CA ALA A 69 20.91 -26.84 -4.46
C ALA A 69 19.42 -26.47 -4.25
N PRO A 70 18.50 -27.43 -4.16
CA PRO A 70 17.13 -27.12 -3.75
C PRO A 70 17.11 -26.45 -2.37
N GLU A 71 16.20 -25.50 -2.20
CA GLU A 71 15.87 -24.85 -0.93
C GLU A 71 15.57 -25.93 0.11
N PRO A 72 16.19 -25.87 1.30
CA PRO A 72 15.88 -26.80 2.37
C PRO A 72 14.39 -26.79 2.69
N GLU A 73 13.81 -27.97 2.91
CA GLU A 73 12.40 -28.06 3.27
C GLU A 73 12.15 -27.33 4.61
N PRO A 74 11.09 -26.50 4.70
CA PRO A 74 10.72 -25.86 5.96
C PRO A 74 10.44 -26.89 7.05
N GLU A 75 10.91 -26.61 8.26
CA GLU A 75 10.67 -27.45 9.43
C GLU A 75 9.23 -27.29 9.93
N CYS A 76 8.57 -28.39 10.25
CA CYS A 76 7.27 -28.36 10.92
C CYS A 76 7.47 -28.17 12.43
N CYS A 77 7.15 -26.99 12.94
CA CYS A 77 7.34 -26.63 14.35
C CYS A 77 6.24 -27.15 15.29
N GLY A 78 5.26 -27.90 14.76
CA GLY A 78 4.18 -28.52 15.53
C GLY A 78 2.82 -28.42 14.84
N CYS A 79 1.95 -29.39 15.13
CA CYS A 79 0.56 -29.42 14.67
C CYS A 79 -0.37 -29.12 15.85
N VAL A 80 -1.35 -28.25 15.64
CA VAL A 80 -2.36 -27.90 16.64
C VAL A 80 -3.74 -28.16 16.08
N GLN A 81 -4.59 -28.80 16.89
CA GLN A 81 -6.00 -28.98 16.59
C GLN A 81 -6.80 -27.86 17.27
N ILE A 82 -7.48 -27.06 16.46
CA ILE A 82 -8.40 -26.02 16.92
C ILE A 82 -9.81 -26.60 16.85
N SER A 83 -10.56 -26.58 17.95
CA SER A 83 -11.96 -27.04 17.97
C SER A 83 -12.85 -26.03 18.69
N ASP A 84 -13.96 -25.66 18.06
CA ASP A 84 -15.01 -24.86 18.69
C ASP A 84 -16.10 -25.80 19.26
N ALA A 85 -16.39 -25.69 20.56
CA ALA A 85 -17.39 -26.50 21.25
C ALA A 85 -18.60 -25.63 21.58
N ALA A 86 -19.70 -25.83 20.85
CA ALA A 86 -20.99 -25.26 21.21
C ALA A 86 -21.51 -25.93 22.50
N ASP A 87 -21.89 -25.10 23.46
CA ASP A 87 -22.28 -25.49 24.82
C ASP A 87 -23.29 -26.66 24.87
N GLY A 88 -22.98 -27.68 25.67
CA GLY A 88 -23.78 -28.89 25.77
C GLY A 88 -23.08 -29.97 26.60
N ASN A 89 -23.25 -29.90 27.91
CA ASN A 89 -22.99 -30.91 28.94
C ASN A 89 -22.62 -32.32 28.42
N VAL A 90 -21.33 -32.66 28.34
CA VAL A 90 -20.86 -34.05 28.22
C VAL A 90 -19.85 -34.35 29.32
N GLN A 91 -20.36 -34.97 30.38
CA GLN A 91 -19.57 -35.74 31.34
C GLN A 91 -19.08 -37.02 30.63
N GLY A 92 -17.79 -37.07 30.29
CA GLY A 92 -17.18 -38.25 29.67
C GLY A 92 -15.70 -38.35 30.02
N ARG A 93 -15.32 -39.42 30.73
CA ARG A 93 -13.95 -39.73 31.16
C ARG A 93 -13.27 -40.62 30.11
N MET A 94 -11.95 -40.48 29.99
CA MET A 94 -10.94 -41.33 29.31
C MET A 94 -10.71 -41.02 27.81
N ALA A 95 -9.49 -41.09 27.26
CA ALA A 95 -8.24 -41.70 27.70
C ALA A 95 -6.99 -40.89 27.28
N LEU A 96 -5.92 -41.11 28.02
CA LEU A 96 -4.54 -40.68 27.80
C LEU A 96 -3.91 -41.47 26.64
N GLU A 97 -3.41 -40.80 25.61
CA GLU A 97 -2.29 -41.29 24.81
C GLU A 97 -1.29 -40.15 24.58
N SER A 98 -0.03 -40.46 24.87
CA SER A 98 1.11 -39.57 24.92
C SER A 98 1.76 -39.42 23.54
N MET A 99 1.81 -38.19 23.04
CA MET A 99 2.87 -37.64 22.21
C MET A 99 2.74 -36.11 22.32
N ASP A 100 3.85 -35.36 22.36
CA ASP A 100 3.96 -33.94 22.74
C ASP A 100 3.11 -32.96 21.89
N GLN A 101 1.78 -33.08 21.94
CA GLN A 101 0.79 -32.23 21.29
C GLN A 101 0.26 -31.21 22.30
N TRP A 102 0.47 -29.93 21.98
CA TRP A 102 -0.08 -28.83 22.75
C TRP A 102 -1.57 -28.66 22.43
N LYS A 103 -2.44 -29.31 23.21
CA LYS A 103 -3.91 -29.16 23.10
C LYS A 103 -4.34 -27.90 23.86
N ILE A 104 -4.69 -26.84 23.14
CA ILE A 104 -5.31 -25.64 23.74
C ILE A 104 -6.81 -25.72 23.50
N ALA A 105 -7.59 -25.88 24.57
CA ALA A 105 -9.03 -25.77 24.55
C ALA A 105 -9.42 -24.38 25.10
N GLY A 106 -9.56 -23.39 24.21
CA GLY A 106 -10.05 -22.06 24.55
C GLY A 106 -11.57 -22.00 24.44
N ALA A 107 -12.28 -21.99 25.57
CA ALA A 107 -13.73 -21.76 25.59
C ALA A 107 -14.01 -20.25 25.63
N VAL A 108 -14.52 -19.68 24.54
CA VAL A 108 -15.09 -18.33 24.55
C VAL A 108 -16.42 -18.36 23.81
N ALA A 109 -17.49 -17.95 24.50
CA ALA A 109 -18.81 -17.81 23.89
C ALA A 109 -18.78 -16.72 22.81
N MET A 110 -18.80 -17.13 21.56
CA MET A 110 -19.13 -16.27 20.43
C MET A 110 -20.60 -16.46 20.07
N SER A 111 -21.32 -15.36 19.85
CA SER A 111 -22.65 -15.40 19.25
C SER A 111 -22.51 -15.80 17.78
N GLY A 112 -22.53 -17.11 17.53
CA GLY A 112 -22.35 -17.73 16.23
C GLY A 112 -21.92 -19.17 16.43
N SER A 113 -22.85 -20.12 16.30
CA SER A 113 -22.55 -21.54 16.47
C SER A 113 -21.62 -22.02 15.34
N HIS A 114 -20.32 -22.20 15.62
CA HIS A 114 -19.40 -22.90 14.73
C HIS A 114 -19.10 -24.28 15.33
N SER A 115 -19.31 -25.35 14.57
CA SER A 115 -18.75 -26.67 14.91
C SER A 115 -17.82 -27.08 13.79
N ALA A 116 -16.55 -26.72 13.90
CA ALA A 116 -15.52 -27.21 13.00
C ALA A 116 -14.24 -27.40 13.81
N SER A 117 -13.71 -28.62 13.80
CA SER A 117 -12.34 -28.90 14.23
C SER A 117 -11.41 -28.76 13.03
N MET A 118 -10.33 -28.00 13.16
CA MET A 118 -9.33 -27.81 12.11
C MET A 118 -7.93 -28.13 12.64
N ASN A 119 -7.20 -28.94 11.89
CA ASN A 119 -5.79 -29.23 12.14
C ASN A 119 -4.92 -28.25 11.34
N VAL A 120 -4.02 -27.56 12.04
CA VAL A 120 -3.06 -26.61 11.46
C VAL A 120 -1.65 -26.94 11.86
N CYS A 121 -0.68 -26.58 11.02
CA CYS A 121 0.74 -26.66 11.35
C CYS A 121 1.46 -25.35 11.05
N ILE A 122 2.54 -25.11 11.80
CA ILE A 122 3.46 -24.00 11.53
C ILE A 122 4.67 -24.56 10.79
N LEU A 123 4.90 -24.08 9.58
CA LEU A 123 6.13 -24.34 8.84
C LEU A 123 7.08 -23.16 8.98
N ARG A 124 8.34 -23.41 9.31
CA ARG A 124 9.36 -22.38 9.52
C ARG A 124 10.63 -22.74 8.76
N VAL A 125 11.25 -21.75 8.14
CA VAL A 125 12.62 -21.89 7.65
C VAL A 125 13.61 -21.64 8.78
N ALA A 126 14.48 -22.61 9.05
CA ALA A 126 15.49 -22.51 10.10
C ALA A 126 16.48 -21.36 9.84
N GLN A 127 16.88 -20.64 10.89
CA GLN A 127 17.75 -19.47 10.73
C GLN A 127 19.12 -19.82 10.13
N ASN A 128 19.67 -21.00 10.48
CA ASN A 128 20.95 -21.46 9.94
C ASN A 128 20.90 -21.69 8.42
N THR A 129 19.73 -22.01 7.86
CA THR A 129 19.53 -22.15 6.41
C THR A 129 19.88 -20.86 5.67
N TRP A 130 19.55 -19.72 6.26
CA TRP A 130 19.82 -18.41 5.64
C TRP A 130 21.30 -18.10 5.59
N VAL A 131 22.04 -18.40 6.66
CA VAL A 131 23.49 -18.20 6.72
C VAL A 131 24.20 -19.02 5.66
N VAL A 132 23.78 -20.29 5.49
CA VAL A 132 24.33 -21.17 4.45
C VAL A 132 23.97 -20.67 3.06
N MET A 133 22.70 -20.32 2.81
CA MET A 133 22.25 -19.83 1.50
C MET A 133 22.93 -18.54 1.09
N HIS A 134 23.14 -17.61 2.03
CA HIS A 134 23.89 -16.37 1.81
C HIS A 134 25.37 -16.61 1.46
N GLN A 135 26.00 -17.64 2.05
CA GLN A 135 27.39 -17.99 1.74
C GLN A 135 27.55 -18.71 0.40
N GLU A 136 26.54 -19.50 0.01
CA GLU A 136 26.61 -20.34 -1.18
C GLU A 136 26.09 -19.66 -2.46
N ARG A 137 25.20 -18.67 -2.34
CA ARG A 137 24.49 -18.10 -3.49
C ARG A 137 24.61 -16.58 -3.52
N HIS A 138 24.90 -16.08 -4.72
CA HIS A 138 24.92 -14.65 -4.99
C HIS A 138 23.65 -14.23 -5.74
N LEU A 139 23.41 -12.92 -5.80
CA LEU A 139 22.33 -12.36 -6.61
C LEU A 139 22.56 -12.70 -8.08
N GLN A 140 21.50 -13.15 -8.75
CA GLN A 140 21.57 -13.51 -10.16
C GLN A 140 21.89 -12.28 -11.03
N GLN A 141 22.83 -12.44 -11.95
CA GLN A 141 23.14 -11.44 -12.97
C GLN A 141 22.81 -11.99 -14.37
N PRO A 142 22.03 -11.27 -15.20
CA PRO A 142 21.42 -9.97 -14.94
C PRO A 142 20.26 -10.03 -13.94
N GLU A 143 20.01 -8.91 -13.25
CA GLU A 143 18.93 -8.75 -12.26
C GLU A 143 17.54 -9.04 -12.88
N HIS A 144 16.65 -9.64 -12.08
CA HIS A 144 15.30 -9.94 -12.51
C HIS A 144 14.50 -8.65 -12.78
N LYS A 145 13.78 -8.59 -13.91
CA LYS A 145 13.05 -7.38 -14.35
C LYS A 145 12.09 -6.81 -13.31
N ILE A 146 11.44 -7.69 -12.54
CA ILE A 146 10.51 -7.26 -11.48
C ILE A 146 11.27 -6.62 -10.31
N LEU A 147 12.46 -7.12 -9.94
CA LEU A 147 13.28 -6.45 -8.91
C LEU A 147 13.71 -5.06 -9.37
N GLN A 148 14.08 -4.91 -10.64
CA GLN A 148 14.40 -3.61 -11.21
C GLN A 148 13.21 -2.62 -11.13
N GLN A 149 11.98 -3.10 -11.38
CA GLN A 149 10.77 -2.30 -11.22
C GLN A 149 10.45 -1.96 -9.76
N LEU A 150 10.65 -2.89 -8.83
CA LEU A 150 10.45 -2.62 -7.41
C LEU A 150 11.48 -1.61 -6.89
N ARG A 151 12.73 -1.69 -7.38
CA ARG A 151 13.79 -0.71 -7.13
C ARG A 151 13.41 0.67 -7.65
N SER A 152 12.92 0.79 -8.89
CA SER A 152 12.53 2.09 -9.45
C SER A 152 11.35 2.75 -8.71
N ARG A 153 10.49 1.93 -8.10
CA ARG A 153 9.37 2.36 -7.26
C ARG A 153 9.73 2.60 -5.80
N GLY A 154 10.94 2.22 -5.37
CA GLY A 154 11.36 2.30 -3.97
C GLY A 154 10.52 1.43 -3.02
N GLU A 155 9.96 0.32 -3.52
CA GLU A 155 9.20 -0.62 -2.69
C GLU A 155 10.13 -1.54 -1.90
N ASP A 156 9.79 -1.82 -0.65
CA ASP A 156 10.52 -2.79 0.15
C ASP A 156 10.09 -4.21 -0.25
N VAL A 157 11.07 -5.11 -0.35
CA VAL A 157 10.88 -6.53 -0.66
C VAL A 157 11.07 -7.35 0.61
N PHE A 158 10.14 -8.27 0.82
CA PHE A 158 10.10 -9.17 1.96
C PHE A 158 10.01 -10.60 1.49
N MET A 159 10.53 -11.51 2.29
CA MET A 159 10.43 -12.94 2.06
C MET A 159 9.61 -13.59 3.16
N VAL A 160 8.76 -14.54 2.81
CA VAL A 160 8.00 -15.34 3.78
C VAL A 160 8.91 -16.36 4.46
N THR A 161 9.01 -16.30 5.79
CA THR A 161 9.87 -17.18 6.60
C THR A 161 9.09 -18.27 7.34
N ASP A 162 7.88 -17.94 7.79
CA ASP A 162 7.02 -18.83 8.57
C ASP A 162 5.61 -18.76 7.99
N VAL A 163 4.90 -19.89 7.97
CA VAL A 163 3.51 -19.96 7.55
C VAL A 163 2.69 -20.83 8.50
N LEU A 164 1.46 -20.41 8.76
CA LEU A 164 0.43 -21.22 9.39
C LEU A 164 -0.43 -21.85 8.30
N GLN A 165 -0.42 -23.17 8.19
CA GLN A 165 -1.03 -23.93 7.10
C GLN A 165 -2.06 -24.94 7.61
N THR A 166 -3.10 -25.20 6.82
CA THR A 166 -4.07 -26.29 7.09
C THR A 166 -3.50 -27.65 6.71
N GLN A 167 -3.74 -28.68 7.52
CA GLN A 167 -3.30 -30.05 7.20
C GLN A 167 -4.35 -30.86 6.44
N GLU A 168 -5.62 -30.58 6.70
CA GLU A 168 -6.75 -31.30 6.15
C GLU A 168 -7.73 -30.32 5.49
N GLU A 169 -8.57 -30.84 4.61
CA GLU A 169 -9.68 -30.08 4.05
C GLU A 169 -10.74 -29.83 5.14
N VAL A 170 -11.14 -28.57 5.31
CA VAL A 170 -12.12 -28.16 6.32
C VAL A 170 -13.32 -27.50 5.65
N GLN A 171 -14.51 -27.99 5.98
CA GLN A 171 -15.77 -27.36 5.58
C GLN A 171 -16.27 -26.47 6.69
N VAL A 172 -16.39 -25.18 6.40
CA VAL A 172 -16.85 -24.16 7.33
C VAL A 172 -18.26 -23.75 6.93
N THR A 173 -19.21 -23.93 7.84
CA THR A 173 -20.61 -23.52 7.63
C THR A 173 -20.86 -22.20 8.34
N LEU A 174 -21.28 -21.19 7.58
CA LEU A 174 -21.61 -19.87 8.09
C LEU A 174 -23.13 -19.72 8.17
N ILE A 175 -23.64 -19.52 9.39
CA ILE A 175 -25.07 -19.34 9.65
C ILE A 175 -25.33 -17.84 9.81
N HIS A 176 -25.96 -17.21 8.81
CA HIS A 176 -26.39 -15.83 8.94
C HIS A 176 -27.75 -15.77 9.65
N ALA A 177 -27.74 -15.47 10.94
CA ALA A 177 -28.92 -15.08 11.69
C ALA A 177 -29.24 -13.60 11.41
N ARG A 178 -30.29 -13.30 10.65
CA ARG A 178 -30.86 -11.95 10.59
C ARG A 178 -32.13 -11.96 11.44
N GLU A 179 -32.08 -11.41 12.65
CA GLU A 179 -33.31 -11.04 13.35
C GLU A 179 -33.94 -9.86 12.61
N GLY A 180 -34.97 -10.12 11.83
CA GLY A 180 -35.81 -9.10 11.20
C GLY A 180 -37.17 -9.08 11.89
N SER A 181 -37.47 -8.03 12.65
CA SER A 181 -38.86 -7.72 13.00
C SER A 181 -39.47 -6.91 11.86
N GLY A 182 -40.19 -7.58 10.95
CA GLY A 182 -40.86 -6.93 9.83
C GLY A 182 -42.34 -7.30 9.80
N GLN A 183 -43.22 -6.32 9.99
CA GLN A 183 -44.60 -6.44 9.54
C GLN A 183 -44.60 -6.37 8.01
N PHE A 184 -44.91 -7.48 7.37
CA PHE A 184 -45.13 -7.51 5.92
C PHE A 184 -46.58 -7.15 5.62
N ALA A 185 -46.80 -6.01 4.98
CA ALA A 185 -48.05 -5.73 4.26
C ALA A 185 -47.77 -5.88 2.76
N LEU A 186 -48.36 -6.90 2.14
CA LEU A 186 -48.37 -7.05 0.69
C LEU A 186 -49.56 -6.24 0.14
N PRO A 187 -49.38 -5.31 -0.81
CA PRO A 187 -50.50 -4.65 -1.45
C PRO A 187 -51.25 -5.66 -2.33
N GLY A 188 -52.51 -5.96 -1.99
CA GLY A 188 -53.42 -6.66 -2.91
C GLY A 188 -54.27 -7.81 -2.36
N VAL A 189 -54.20 -8.16 -1.06
CA VAL A 189 -55.06 -9.21 -0.50
C VAL A 189 -55.82 -8.71 0.73
N THR A 190 -57.09 -8.33 0.53
CA THR A 190 -58.05 -8.13 1.62
C THR A 190 -58.61 -9.47 2.06
N CYS A 191 -57.94 -10.17 2.98
CA CYS A 191 -58.63 -11.03 3.95
C CYS A 191 -57.66 -11.60 5.00
N LEU A 192 -58.14 -11.63 6.24
CA LEU A 192 -57.59 -12.26 7.45
C LEU A 192 -56.54 -11.45 8.22
N GLN A 193 -57.04 -10.76 9.24
CA GLN A 193 -56.30 -10.35 10.42
C GLN A 193 -55.73 -11.58 11.13
N VAL A 194 -54.43 -11.82 10.95
CA VAL A 194 -53.66 -12.78 11.76
C VAL A 194 -52.70 -11.95 12.63
N CYS A 195 -53.08 -11.71 13.88
CA CYS A 195 -52.15 -11.29 14.92
C CYS A 195 -51.31 -12.50 15.32
N GLY A 196 -50.07 -12.55 14.85
CA GLY A 196 -49.06 -13.48 15.34
C GLY A 196 -47.69 -12.82 15.25
N GLU A 197 -47.03 -12.64 16.39
CA GLU A 197 -45.60 -12.35 16.45
C GLU A 197 -44.83 -13.58 15.96
N SER A 198 -44.59 -13.69 14.66
CA SER A 198 -43.66 -14.69 14.14
C SER A 198 -42.26 -14.06 14.05
N LYS A 199 -41.39 -14.41 14.99
CA LYS A 199 -39.93 -14.27 14.82
C LYS A 199 -39.49 -15.26 13.73
N GLY A 200 -39.60 -14.85 12.47
CA GLY A 200 -39.09 -15.60 11.34
C GLY A 200 -37.57 -15.51 11.28
N HIS A 201 -36.87 -16.56 11.71
CA HIS A 201 -35.42 -16.67 11.57
C HIS A 201 -35.07 -17.28 10.20
N LEU A 202 -34.83 -16.44 9.19
CA LEU A 202 -34.27 -16.90 7.92
C LEU A 202 -32.76 -17.04 8.08
N SER A 203 -32.30 -18.22 8.53
CA SER A 203 -30.87 -18.55 8.55
C SER A 203 -30.41 -19.00 7.16
N ARG A 204 -29.65 -18.14 6.46
CA ARG A 204 -28.98 -18.54 5.23
C ARG A 204 -27.66 -19.22 5.60
N LYS A 205 -27.56 -20.53 5.37
CA LYS A 205 -26.33 -21.31 5.57
C LYS A 205 -25.47 -21.20 4.31
N LYS A 206 -24.25 -20.68 4.44
CA LYS A 206 -23.25 -20.65 3.36
C LYS A 206 -22.09 -21.56 3.76
N MET A 207 -21.79 -22.57 2.95
CA MET A 207 -20.67 -23.48 3.17
C MET A 207 -19.45 -23.00 2.37
N VAL A 208 -18.27 -23.03 2.99
CA VAL A 208 -16.99 -22.70 2.37
C VAL A 208 -16.02 -23.83 2.68
N THR A 209 -15.38 -24.37 1.65
CA THR A 209 -14.37 -25.42 1.77
C THR A 209 -12.98 -24.79 1.71
N ILE A 210 -12.16 -25.09 2.71
CA ILE A 210 -10.74 -24.69 2.77
C ILE A 210 -9.92 -25.96 2.52
N PRO A 211 -9.19 -26.06 1.39
CA PRO A 211 -8.43 -27.27 1.08
C PRO A 211 -7.24 -27.45 2.03
N ALA A 212 -6.74 -28.68 2.12
CA ALA A 212 -5.47 -28.98 2.76
C ALA A 212 -4.34 -28.19 2.10
N GLY A 213 -3.40 -27.72 2.91
CA GLY A 213 -2.27 -26.93 2.45
C GLY A 213 -2.55 -25.43 2.25
N SER A 214 -3.74 -24.95 2.65
CA SER A 214 -4.09 -23.52 2.59
C SER A 214 -3.36 -22.73 3.67
N ILE A 215 -2.80 -21.58 3.29
CA ILE A 215 -2.08 -20.70 4.21
C ILE A 215 -3.06 -19.72 4.86
N LEU A 216 -3.07 -19.69 6.18
CA LEU A 216 -3.96 -18.86 7.00
C LEU A 216 -3.27 -17.57 7.45
N ALA A 217 -1.99 -17.67 7.81
CA ALA A 217 -1.18 -16.55 8.28
C ALA A 217 0.29 -16.78 7.94
N PHE A 218 1.10 -15.72 7.93
CA PHE A 218 2.51 -15.81 7.57
C PHE A 218 3.37 -14.80 8.34
N ARG A 219 4.66 -15.08 8.48
CA ARG A 219 5.69 -14.15 8.96
C ARG A 219 6.63 -13.82 7.82
N VAL A 220 7.17 -12.61 7.84
CA VAL A 220 8.12 -12.14 6.84
C VAL A 220 9.42 -11.64 7.45
N ALA A 221 10.49 -11.69 6.66
CA ALA A 221 11.74 -10.97 6.91
C ALA A 221 12.01 -10.02 5.73
N LYS A 222 12.56 -8.83 6.02
CA LYS A 222 12.90 -7.84 4.99
C LYS A 222 14.19 -8.27 4.30
N LEU A 223 14.23 -8.19 2.98
CA LEU A 223 15.45 -8.39 2.20
C LEU A 223 16.18 -7.06 2.02
N LEU A 224 17.50 -7.09 2.04
CA LEU A 224 18.39 -6.01 1.61
C LEU A 224 19.07 -6.46 0.31
N ILE A 225 19.09 -5.62 -0.70
CA ILE A 225 19.58 -5.93 -2.06
C ILE A 225 20.40 -4.74 -2.56
N ASP A 226 21.66 -4.65 -2.12
CA ASP A 226 22.70 -3.75 -2.65
C ASP A 226 24.10 -4.03 -2.02
N PRO A 227 25.21 -4.12 -2.78
CA PRO A 227 25.42 -4.91 -4.02
C PRO A 227 25.35 -6.42 -3.77
N THR A 228 25.31 -6.82 -2.49
CA THR A 228 25.02 -8.17 -2.01
C THR A 228 23.55 -8.27 -1.61
N TRP A 229 23.10 -9.45 -1.20
CA TRP A 229 21.78 -9.61 -0.59
C TRP A 229 21.92 -10.02 0.86
N ASP A 230 21.05 -9.56 1.76
CA ASP A 230 21.01 -9.97 3.17
C ASP A 230 19.55 -10.01 3.68
N ILE A 231 19.32 -10.64 4.83
CA ILE A 231 18.00 -10.80 5.45
C ILE A 231 17.97 -10.13 6.82
N LEU A 232 17.08 -9.16 6.99
CA LEU A 232 16.76 -8.59 8.30
C LEU A 232 15.70 -9.45 9.01
N LEU A 233 16.18 -10.34 9.87
CA LEU A 233 15.33 -11.16 10.75
C LEU A 233 14.65 -10.33 11.86
N ILE A 234 15.27 -9.23 12.26
CA ILE A 234 14.69 -8.26 13.19
C ILE A 234 14.11 -7.12 12.34
N PRO A 235 12.80 -6.86 12.40
CA PRO A 235 12.19 -5.79 11.64
C PRO A 235 12.79 -4.43 12.00
N ASP A 236 13.40 -3.80 11.00
CA ASP A 236 13.86 -2.42 11.06
C ASP A 236 13.13 -1.65 9.95
N ASP A 237 12.24 -0.75 10.35
CA ASP A 237 11.44 0.04 9.42
C ASP A 237 12.26 1.16 8.75
N GLU A 238 13.43 1.51 9.29
CA GLU A 238 14.28 2.57 8.73
C GLU A 238 15.09 2.07 7.53
N LYS A 239 15.61 0.84 7.62
CA LYS A 239 16.39 0.21 6.54
C LYS A 239 15.53 -0.09 5.31
N ARG A 240 16.02 0.29 4.13
CA ARG A 240 15.36 0.03 2.84
C ARG A 240 15.87 -1.26 2.22
N THR A 241 15.01 -1.95 1.47
CA THR A 241 15.47 -3.12 0.70
C THR A 241 16.51 -2.73 -0.33
N PHE A 242 16.23 -1.70 -1.11
CA PHE A 242 17.21 -1.11 -2.00
C PHE A 242 17.79 0.09 -1.26
N GLU A 243 19.10 0.08 -1.00
CA GLU A 243 19.74 1.34 -0.65
C GLU A 243 19.44 2.27 -1.83
N LEU A 244 18.71 3.37 -1.54
CA LEU A 244 18.73 4.46 -2.50
C LEU A 244 20.20 4.81 -2.62
N PRO A 245 20.75 5.06 -3.83
CA PRO A 245 21.96 5.84 -3.89
C PRO A 245 21.64 7.04 -3.01
N SER A 246 22.33 7.14 -1.88
CA SER A 246 22.12 8.25 -0.97
C SER A 246 22.10 9.46 -1.88
N SER A 247 20.95 10.13 -1.95
CA SER A 247 20.86 11.42 -2.59
C SER A 247 21.66 12.32 -1.66
N THR A 248 22.99 12.15 -1.71
CA THR A 248 23.98 12.82 -0.89
C THR A 248 23.97 14.30 -1.22
N ASP A 249 23.27 14.69 -2.29
CA ASP A 249 22.99 16.06 -2.63
C ASP A 249 21.59 16.27 -3.22
N PHE A 250 21.07 17.48 -3.02
CA PHE A 250 19.87 18.00 -3.68
C PHE A 250 19.94 17.92 -5.22
N LYS A 251 21.15 17.85 -5.81
CA LYS A 251 21.33 17.76 -7.26
C LYS A 251 20.83 16.43 -7.81
N SER A 252 21.03 15.34 -7.08
CA SER A 252 20.55 14.01 -7.45
C SER A 252 19.02 13.96 -7.43
N LEU A 253 18.39 14.48 -6.36
CA LEU A 253 16.93 14.63 -6.27
C LEU A 253 16.38 15.44 -7.47
N ARG A 254 16.99 16.59 -7.78
CA ARG A 254 16.58 17.41 -8.93
C ARG A 254 16.74 16.67 -10.27
N ALA A 255 17.79 15.88 -10.43
CA ALA A 255 18.02 15.08 -11.63
C ALA A 255 16.96 13.97 -11.78
N GLU A 256 16.60 13.30 -10.68
CA GLU A 256 15.56 12.27 -10.63
C GLU A 256 14.19 12.84 -11.02
N VAL A 257 13.77 13.94 -10.38
CA VAL A 257 12.49 14.59 -10.73
C VAL A 257 12.48 14.98 -12.19
N LYS A 258 13.58 15.55 -12.70
CA LYS A 258 13.72 15.95 -14.10
C LYS A 258 13.59 14.77 -15.07
N ASP A 259 14.21 13.64 -14.76
CA ASP A 259 14.16 12.43 -15.58
C ASP A 259 12.74 11.84 -15.57
N LYS A 260 12.16 11.67 -14.38
CA LYS A 260 10.80 11.12 -14.20
C LYS A 260 9.72 12.01 -14.80
N SER A 261 9.89 13.33 -14.84
CA SER A 261 8.90 14.26 -15.41
C SER A 261 9.18 14.67 -16.87
N ALA A 262 10.23 14.14 -17.50
CA ALA A 262 10.61 14.49 -18.87
C ALA A 262 9.50 14.19 -19.88
N GLU A 263 8.85 13.02 -19.75
CA GLU A 263 7.80 12.55 -20.67
C GLU A 263 6.53 13.43 -20.60
N LEU A 264 6.25 14.04 -19.43
CA LEU A 264 5.11 14.94 -19.26
C LEU A 264 5.24 16.20 -20.13
N ARG A 265 6.46 16.64 -20.46
CA ARG A 265 6.69 17.82 -21.31
C ARG A 265 6.20 17.64 -22.75
N HIS A 266 6.09 16.39 -23.22
CA HIS A 266 5.63 16.07 -24.57
C HIS A 266 4.10 16.07 -24.71
N LEU A 267 3.38 16.21 -23.60
CA LEU A 267 1.93 16.38 -23.61
C LEU A 267 1.55 17.76 -24.20
N LYS A 268 0.38 17.80 -24.84
CA LYS A 268 -0.23 19.04 -25.29
C LYS A 268 -0.46 19.97 -24.10
N MET A 269 -0.37 21.27 -24.33
CA MET A 269 -0.55 22.30 -23.30
C MET A 269 -1.89 22.18 -22.59
N GLU A 270 -2.96 21.95 -23.36
CA GLU A 270 -4.31 21.85 -22.83
C GLU A 270 -4.46 20.65 -21.89
N LEU A 271 -3.81 19.52 -22.21
CA LEU A 271 -3.80 18.33 -21.36
C LEU A 271 -2.97 18.56 -20.08
N ARG A 272 -1.84 19.26 -20.17
CA ARG A 272 -1.02 19.58 -19.00
C ARG A 272 -1.72 20.54 -18.04
N GLU A 273 -2.35 21.58 -18.57
CA GLU A 273 -3.17 22.50 -17.77
C GLU A 273 -4.36 21.79 -17.13
N GLN A 274 -5.00 20.87 -17.86
CA GLN A 274 -6.09 20.08 -17.32
C GLN A 274 -5.62 19.17 -16.18
N LEU A 275 -4.53 18.42 -16.40
CA LEU A 275 -3.92 17.58 -15.38
C LEU A 275 -3.54 18.40 -14.13
N LEU A 276 -2.93 19.57 -14.30
CA LEU A 276 -2.55 20.41 -13.17
C LEU A 276 -3.77 20.91 -12.39
N ARG A 277 -4.83 21.33 -13.09
CA ARG A 277 -6.09 21.76 -12.46
C ARG A 277 -6.75 20.62 -11.69
N ASP A 278 -6.82 19.42 -12.28
CA ASP A 278 -7.46 18.29 -11.62
C ASP A 278 -6.63 17.73 -10.47
N ILE A 279 -5.29 17.72 -10.59
CA ILE A 279 -4.39 17.42 -9.47
C ILE A 279 -4.56 18.45 -8.35
N GLY A 280 -4.68 19.74 -8.67
CA GLY A 280 -4.97 20.79 -7.69
C GLY A 280 -6.26 20.52 -6.93
N ARG A 281 -7.32 20.08 -7.62
CA ARG A 281 -8.59 19.67 -6.98
C ARG A 281 -8.48 18.41 -6.14
N LEU A 282 -7.57 17.50 -6.48
CA LEU A 282 -7.32 16.29 -5.68
C LEU A 282 -6.63 16.58 -4.36
N LEU A 283 -5.87 17.67 -4.25
CA LEU A 283 -5.24 18.09 -2.98
C LEU A 283 -6.26 18.39 -1.88
N ASP A 284 -7.48 18.78 -2.25
CA ASP A 284 -8.59 19.00 -1.31
C ASP A 284 -9.44 17.74 -1.07
N ASP A 285 -9.17 16.65 -1.79
CA ASP A 285 -9.99 15.43 -1.80
C ASP A 285 -9.13 14.16 -1.68
N GLN A 286 -8.69 13.90 -0.45
CA GLN A 286 -7.85 12.76 -0.09
C GLN A 286 -8.43 11.41 -0.54
N PRO A 287 -9.74 11.09 -0.36
CA PRO A 287 -10.31 9.84 -0.86
C PRO A 287 -10.18 9.64 -2.38
N HIS A 288 -10.38 10.69 -3.18
CA HIS A 288 -10.22 10.60 -4.62
C HIS A 288 -8.74 10.50 -5.03
N MET A 289 -7.83 11.15 -4.29
CA MET A 289 -6.39 11.00 -4.51
C MET A 289 -5.93 9.55 -4.26
N GLU A 290 -6.37 8.94 -3.16
CA GLU A 290 -6.07 7.54 -2.82
C GLU A 290 -6.68 6.56 -3.83
N ALA A 291 -7.90 6.82 -4.32
CA ALA A 291 -8.53 6.01 -5.36
C ALA A 291 -7.77 6.07 -6.69
N LEU A 292 -7.28 7.25 -7.06
CA LEU A 292 -6.43 7.44 -8.24
C LEU A 292 -5.10 6.70 -8.08
N GLU A 293 -4.43 6.83 -6.93
CA GLU A 293 -3.18 6.11 -6.66
C GLU A 293 -3.38 4.59 -6.75
N ALA A 294 -4.46 4.07 -6.16
CA ALA A 294 -4.79 2.65 -6.22
C ALA A 294 -5.04 2.15 -7.65
N SER A 295 -5.67 2.98 -8.49
CA SER A 295 -5.96 2.66 -9.90
C SER A 295 -4.71 2.67 -10.77
N LEU A 296 -3.83 3.66 -10.56
CA LEU A 296 -2.52 3.71 -11.21
C LEU A 296 -1.65 2.54 -10.77
N ASP A 297 -1.61 2.23 -9.48
CA ASP A 297 -0.93 1.04 -8.96
C ASP A 297 -1.40 -0.23 -9.63
N GLN A 298 -2.71 -0.42 -9.76
CA GLN A 298 -3.29 -1.59 -10.40
C GLN A 298 -2.82 -1.70 -11.85
N GLY A 299 -2.97 -0.64 -12.63
CA GLY A 299 -2.59 -0.66 -14.05
C GLY A 299 -1.08 -0.77 -14.26
N LEU A 300 -0.25 -0.15 -13.40
CA LEU A 300 1.20 -0.23 -13.46
C LEU A 300 1.76 -1.59 -12.99
N CYS A 301 1.09 -2.27 -12.04
CA CYS A 301 1.55 -3.58 -11.53
C CYS A 301 1.05 -4.77 -12.35
N SER A 302 -0.23 -4.74 -12.73
CA SER A 302 -0.91 -5.92 -13.32
C SER A 302 -1.12 -5.80 -14.83
N GLY A 303 -0.99 -4.59 -15.39
CA GLY A 303 -1.34 -4.32 -16.79
C GLY A 303 -2.85 -4.48 -17.03
N GLY A 304 -3.30 -4.09 -18.24
CA GLY A 304 -4.69 -4.21 -18.65
C GLY A 304 -5.54 -2.96 -18.43
N GLN A 305 -6.86 -3.14 -18.48
CA GLN A 305 -7.82 -2.03 -18.41
C GLN A 305 -8.00 -1.56 -16.97
N VAL A 306 -7.96 -0.24 -16.79
CA VAL A 306 -8.27 0.40 -15.51
C VAL A 306 -9.74 0.83 -15.52
N GLU A 307 -10.43 0.60 -14.41
CA GLU A 307 -11.81 1.06 -14.25
C GLU A 307 -11.85 2.59 -14.22
N PRO A 308 -12.79 3.23 -14.93
CA PRO A 308 -12.95 4.68 -14.87
C PRO A 308 -13.37 5.10 -13.46
N LEU A 309 -12.79 6.21 -13.00
CA LEU A 309 -13.14 6.85 -11.75
C LEU A 309 -14.05 8.04 -12.01
N ASP A 310 -14.76 8.48 -10.97
CA ASP A 310 -15.55 9.71 -11.02
C ASP A 310 -14.72 10.94 -10.61
N GLY A 311 -15.18 12.13 -10.99
CA GLY A 311 -14.65 13.40 -10.51
C GLY A 311 -13.24 13.75 -11.03
N PRO A 312 -12.44 14.51 -10.24
CA PRO A 312 -11.10 14.92 -10.63
C PRO A 312 -10.15 13.73 -10.84
N ALA A 313 -10.31 12.66 -10.05
CA ALA A 313 -9.54 11.43 -10.20
C ALA A 313 -9.80 10.76 -11.56
N GLY A 314 -11.07 10.71 -11.97
CA GLY A 314 -11.46 10.25 -13.31
C GLY A 314 -10.85 11.08 -14.42
N SER A 315 -10.91 12.41 -14.28
CA SER A 315 -10.39 13.34 -15.28
C SER A 315 -8.87 13.21 -15.47
N VAL A 316 -8.12 13.00 -14.37
CA VAL A 316 -6.69 12.69 -14.44
C VAL A 316 -6.46 11.33 -15.10
N LEU A 317 -7.22 10.29 -14.71
CA LEU A 317 -7.08 8.95 -15.26
C LEU A 317 -7.36 8.91 -16.78
N GLU A 318 -8.36 9.64 -17.25
CA GLU A 318 -8.70 9.78 -18.68
C GLU A 318 -7.53 10.33 -19.52
N CYS A 319 -6.70 11.19 -18.93
CA CYS A 319 -5.51 11.71 -19.59
C CYS A 319 -4.37 10.67 -19.71
N LEU A 320 -4.44 9.60 -18.93
CA LEU A 320 -3.38 8.58 -18.80
C LEU A 320 -3.72 7.26 -19.48
N VAL A 321 -4.98 7.06 -19.86
CA VAL A 321 -5.45 5.85 -20.55
C VAL A 321 -5.63 6.07 -22.04
N LEU A 322 -5.43 4.99 -22.81
CA LEU A 322 -5.85 4.92 -24.21
C LEU A 322 -7.37 4.72 -24.30
N PRO A 323 -8.00 4.90 -25.48
CA PRO A 323 -9.41 4.55 -25.68
C PRO A 323 -9.74 3.07 -25.39
N SER A 324 -8.72 2.22 -25.34
CA SER A 324 -8.82 0.82 -24.90
C SER A 324 -8.91 0.66 -23.38
N GLY A 325 -8.78 1.72 -22.58
CA GLY A 325 -8.74 1.67 -21.11
C GLY A 325 -7.39 1.26 -20.52
N GLU A 326 -6.38 1.01 -21.34
CA GLU A 326 -5.03 0.63 -20.89
C GLU A 326 -4.17 1.87 -20.58
N LEU A 327 -3.37 1.80 -19.52
CA LEU A 327 -2.47 2.90 -19.13
C LEU A 327 -1.31 3.09 -20.11
N VAL A 328 -1.05 4.35 -20.46
CA VAL A 328 0.18 4.76 -21.12
C VAL A 328 1.27 4.87 -20.05
N LEU A 329 2.07 3.80 -19.87
CA LEU A 329 3.08 3.69 -18.81
C LEU A 329 4.00 4.92 -18.71
N LYS A 330 4.44 5.45 -19.85
CA LYS A 330 5.30 6.65 -19.94
C LYS A 330 4.71 7.91 -19.29
N LEU A 331 3.39 7.99 -19.18
CA LEU A 331 2.67 9.12 -18.58
C LEU A 331 2.20 8.75 -17.16
N ALA A 332 1.74 7.52 -16.97
CA ALA A 332 1.24 7.02 -15.69
C ALA A 332 2.33 6.93 -14.62
N GLU A 333 3.57 6.55 -14.99
CA GLU A 333 4.71 6.48 -14.06
C GLU A 333 5.06 7.86 -13.47
N PRO A 334 5.25 8.94 -14.26
CA PRO A 334 5.46 10.28 -13.73
C PRO A 334 4.34 10.76 -12.80
N ILE A 335 3.07 10.53 -13.16
CA ILE A 335 1.92 10.96 -12.34
C ILE A 335 1.84 10.13 -11.06
N SER A 336 2.12 8.83 -11.11
CA SER A 336 2.18 7.98 -9.92
C SER A 336 3.30 8.43 -8.97
N TYR A 337 4.47 8.82 -9.50
CA TYR A 337 5.55 9.37 -8.69
C TYR A 337 5.15 10.69 -8.03
N LEU A 338 4.52 11.61 -8.77
CA LEU A 338 4.01 12.87 -8.21
C LEU A 338 2.94 12.62 -7.14
N LEU A 339 1.99 11.73 -7.38
CA LEU A 339 0.98 11.38 -6.38
C LEU A 339 1.61 10.80 -5.11
N GLY A 340 2.64 9.97 -5.24
CA GLY A 340 3.40 9.47 -4.09
C GLY A 340 4.14 10.55 -3.30
N ALA A 341 4.53 11.66 -3.96
CA ALA A 341 5.08 12.84 -3.31
C ALA A 341 3.98 13.69 -2.65
N LEU A 342 2.80 13.80 -3.25
CA LEU A 342 1.66 14.56 -2.71
C LEU A 342 0.99 13.86 -1.52
N THR A 343 0.80 12.54 -1.59
CA THR A 343 0.26 11.73 -0.47
C THR A 343 1.22 11.64 0.71
N ALA A 344 2.45 12.13 0.54
CA ALA A 344 3.40 12.30 1.62
C ALA A 344 3.12 13.45 2.57
N LEU A 345 2.54 14.49 1.99
CA LEU A 345 2.36 15.76 2.64
C LEU A 345 1.20 15.64 3.63
N THR A 346 1.22 16.49 4.64
CA THR A 346 0.10 16.59 5.57
C THR A 346 -1.09 17.25 4.89
N GLU A 347 -2.30 17.04 5.42
CA GLU A 347 -3.52 17.67 4.87
C GLU A 347 -3.40 19.21 4.84
N THR A 348 -2.73 19.80 5.83
CA THR A 348 -2.42 21.23 5.88
C THR A 348 -1.52 21.65 4.72
N GLN A 349 -0.45 20.90 4.46
CA GLN A 349 0.48 21.18 3.36
C GLN A 349 -0.19 21.03 1.99
N GLN A 350 -1.03 20.02 1.80
CA GLN A 350 -1.77 19.80 0.56
C GLN A 350 -2.73 20.97 0.27
N LYS A 351 -3.46 21.47 1.27
CA LYS A 351 -4.33 22.65 1.15
C LYS A 351 -3.55 23.91 0.77
N LEU A 352 -2.43 24.19 1.45
CA LEU A 352 -1.58 25.33 1.13
C LEU A 352 -0.98 25.22 -0.28
N LEU A 353 -0.65 24.00 -0.72
CA LEU A 353 -0.15 23.76 -2.07
C LEU A 353 -1.25 23.97 -3.13
N ALA A 354 -2.50 23.60 -2.84
CA ALA A 354 -3.65 23.89 -3.70
C ALA A 354 -3.87 25.39 -3.87
N GLU A 355 -3.85 26.14 -2.77
CA GLU A 355 -3.95 27.61 -2.79
C GLU A 355 -2.78 28.26 -3.56
N ALA A 356 -1.57 27.72 -3.41
CA ALA A 356 -0.39 28.23 -4.09
C ALA A 356 -0.44 27.96 -5.61
N LEU A 357 -1.02 26.83 -6.03
CA LEU A 357 -1.29 26.51 -7.44
C LEU A 357 -2.28 27.50 -8.06
N GLU A 358 -3.34 27.89 -7.34
CA GLU A 358 -4.30 28.89 -7.82
C GLU A 358 -3.69 30.29 -7.95
N THR A 359 -2.87 30.69 -6.98
CA THR A 359 -2.29 32.04 -6.90
C THR A 359 -1.00 32.21 -7.70
N ARG A 360 -0.47 31.14 -8.31
CA ARG A 360 0.82 31.10 -9.04
C ARG A 360 2.01 31.62 -8.23
N MET A 361 1.95 31.55 -6.90
CA MET A 361 2.99 32.07 -6.00
C MET A 361 4.08 31.04 -5.64
N LEU A 362 4.11 29.91 -6.35
CA LEU A 362 4.92 28.72 -6.08
C LEU A 362 6.43 28.93 -6.22
N LEU A 363 6.88 29.80 -7.12
CA LEU A 363 8.31 29.94 -7.45
C LEU A 363 9.16 30.39 -6.24
N LYS A 364 8.63 31.27 -5.40
CA LYS A 364 9.34 31.73 -4.19
C LYS A 364 9.44 30.65 -3.13
N GLN A 365 8.38 29.86 -2.96
CA GLN A 365 8.33 28.76 -2.01
C GLN A 365 9.30 27.65 -2.42
N LEU A 366 9.30 27.29 -3.72
CA LEU A 366 10.27 26.36 -4.27
C LEU A 366 11.69 26.85 -4.01
N GLU A 367 12.05 28.07 -4.42
CA GLU A 367 13.41 28.59 -4.24
C GLU A 367 13.87 28.56 -2.78
N LEU A 368 12.97 28.82 -1.83
CA LEU A 368 13.27 28.76 -0.41
C LEU A 368 13.51 27.32 0.07
N VAL A 369 12.64 26.37 -0.32
CA VAL A 369 12.81 24.94 -0.01
C VAL A 369 14.14 24.40 -0.59
N GLU A 370 14.49 24.80 -1.82
CA GLU A 370 15.75 24.43 -2.45
C GLU A 370 16.97 24.96 -1.68
N GLN A 371 16.92 26.22 -1.24
CA GLN A 371 18.00 26.80 -0.44
C GLN A 371 18.21 26.05 0.88
N ILE A 372 17.12 25.64 1.54
CA ILE A 372 17.21 24.83 2.77
C ILE A 372 17.90 23.51 2.47
N LEU A 373 17.42 22.76 1.47
CA LEU A 373 17.97 21.44 1.11
C LEU A 373 19.44 21.50 0.69
N VAL A 374 19.84 22.54 -0.04
CA VAL A 374 21.24 22.73 -0.44
C VAL A 374 22.13 23.07 0.76
N GLN A 375 21.68 23.93 1.66
CA GLN A 375 22.47 24.37 2.81
C GLN A 375 22.50 23.36 3.96
N SER A 376 21.52 22.46 4.03
CA SER A 376 21.46 21.41 5.06
C SER A 376 22.29 20.16 4.73
N THR A 377 23.01 20.14 3.61
CA THR A 377 23.85 18.99 3.22
C THR A 377 25.11 18.93 4.08
N PRO A 378 25.47 17.77 4.69
CA PRO A 378 24.80 16.47 4.60
C PRO A 378 23.55 16.37 5.48
N TRP A 379 22.46 15.83 4.94
CA TRP A 379 21.14 15.76 5.60
C TRP A 379 21.11 14.91 6.88
N GLN A 380 22.12 14.07 7.08
CA GLN A 380 22.24 13.16 8.21
C GLN A 380 22.70 13.87 9.50
N GLU A 381 23.16 15.11 9.41
CA GLU A 381 23.63 15.89 10.55
C GLU A 381 22.70 17.08 10.85
N PRO A 382 22.39 17.34 12.13
CA PRO A 382 21.67 18.56 12.51
C PRO A 382 22.47 19.81 12.10
N SER A 383 21.80 20.77 11.48
CA SER A 383 22.44 21.99 10.98
C SER A 383 21.54 23.21 11.15
N PHE A 384 22.14 24.39 11.06
CA PHE A 384 21.42 25.65 11.11
C PHE A 384 21.55 26.36 9.77
N VAL A 385 20.42 26.71 9.18
CA VAL A 385 20.35 27.37 7.86
C VAL A 385 19.86 28.80 8.05
N SER A 386 20.55 29.73 7.38
CA SER A 386 20.16 31.14 7.34
C SER A 386 19.51 31.45 5.99
N LEU A 387 18.27 31.93 6.03
CA LEU A 387 17.49 32.20 4.83
C LEU A 387 17.74 33.63 4.33
N PRO A 388 17.86 33.84 3.01
CA PRO A 388 17.99 35.19 2.44
C PRO A 388 16.75 36.03 2.72
N LEU A 389 16.96 37.24 3.26
CA LEU A 389 15.88 38.21 3.53
C LEU A 389 15.07 38.57 2.27
N SER A 390 15.66 38.44 1.08
CA SER A 390 14.97 38.65 -0.19
C SER A 390 13.90 37.60 -0.51
N LEU A 391 14.01 36.39 0.06
CA LEU A 391 13.07 35.27 -0.16
C LEU A 391 11.99 35.18 0.92
N LEU A 392 12.29 35.66 2.13
CA LEU A 392 11.39 35.61 3.30
C LEU A 392 10.16 36.54 3.20
N GLY A 393 10.16 37.47 2.23
CA GLY A 393 9.07 38.42 2.06
C GLY A 393 8.97 39.43 3.22
N ASN A 394 7.81 40.08 3.34
CA ASN A 394 7.60 41.15 4.31
C ASN A 394 7.09 40.66 5.68
N SER A 395 6.72 39.39 5.80
CA SER A 395 6.09 38.78 6.99
C SER A 395 6.57 37.33 7.14
N TRP A 396 7.78 37.14 7.67
CA TRP A 396 8.25 35.82 8.09
C TRP A 396 7.87 35.62 9.56
N ASP A 397 6.73 34.98 9.75
CA ASP A 397 6.11 34.68 11.04
C ASP A 397 5.32 33.37 10.95
N GLU A 398 4.78 32.92 12.09
CA GLU A 398 4.04 31.66 12.23
C GLU A 398 2.76 31.60 11.36
N GLU A 399 2.25 32.75 10.88
CA GLU A 399 1.04 32.81 10.05
C GLU A 399 1.36 32.75 8.55
N ALA A 400 2.63 32.88 8.16
CA ALA A 400 3.03 32.86 6.77
C ALA A 400 2.85 31.45 6.16
N PRO A 401 2.25 31.31 4.96
CA PRO A 401 2.07 30.00 4.32
C PRO A 401 3.36 29.19 4.19
N THR A 402 4.48 29.86 3.91
CA THR A 402 5.79 29.22 3.80
C THR A 402 6.34 28.75 5.15
N TRP A 403 6.00 29.44 6.25
CA TRP A 403 6.36 28.99 7.60
C TRP A 403 5.63 27.70 7.93
N VAL A 404 4.30 27.69 7.77
CA VAL A 404 3.44 26.52 8.05
C VAL A 404 3.87 25.32 7.20
N LEU A 405 4.16 25.52 5.90
CA LEU A 405 4.66 24.45 5.02
C LEU A 405 5.92 23.77 5.55
N LEU A 406 6.87 24.56 6.09
CA LEU A 406 8.15 24.07 6.58
C LEU A 406 8.05 23.49 8.00
N GLU A 407 7.20 24.05 8.84
CA GLU A 407 6.94 23.52 10.18
C GLU A 407 6.33 22.12 10.13
N GLU A 408 5.41 21.89 9.19
CA GLU A 408 4.82 20.57 8.90
C GLU A 408 5.85 19.57 8.31
N CYS A 409 7.05 20.02 7.95
CA CYS A 409 8.20 19.15 7.61
C CYS A 409 9.09 18.82 8.83
N ASP A 410 8.59 18.99 10.05
CA ASP A 410 9.30 18.76 11.32
C ASP A 410 10.53 19.70 11.56
N LEU A 411 10.64 20.77 10.77
CA LEU A 411 11.68 21.79 10.95
C LEU A 411 11.36 22.67 12.16
N THR A 412 12.40 23.09 12.88
CA THR A 412 12.24 24.09 13.94
C THR A 412 12.60 25.46 13.39
N LEU A 413 11.61 26.34 13.31
CA LEU A 413 11.72 27.66 12.70
C LEU A 413 11.87 28.77 13.75
N ARG A 414 12.53 29.86 13.35
CA ARG A 414 12.73 31.07 14.15
C ARG A 414 12.61 32.30 13.25
N VAL A 415 12.19 33.41 13.84
CA VAL A 415 12.15 34.71 13.15
C VAL A 415 13.57 35.26 12.96
N ASP A 416 14.38 35.18 14.01
CA ASP A 416 15.77 35.63 13.98
C ASP A 416 16.71 34.59 13.34
N PRO A 417 17.77 35.03 12.64
CA PRO A 417 18.77 34.12 12.08
C PRO A 417 19.58 33.40 13.18
N PRO A 418 19.97 32.12 12.97
CA PRO A 418 19.58 31.26 11.86
C PRO A 418 18.10 30.84 11.97
N GLN A 419 17.35 31.04 10.88
CA GLN A 419 15.89 30.89 10.87
C GLN A 419 15.44 29.43 10.89
N VAL A 420 16.28 28.50 10.40
CA VAL A 420 15.91 27.09 10.28
C VAL A 420 16.91 26.25 11.04
N HIS A 421 16.40 25.37 11.90
CA HIS A 421 17.15 24.28 12.49
C HIS A 421 16.73 22.98 11.81
N TRP A 422 17.65 22.46 10.99
CA TRP A 422 17.51 21.20 10.25
C TRP A 422 17.71 20.02 11.19
N LYS A 423 16.85 19.01 11.03
CA LYS A 423 16.98 17.71 11.68
C LYS A 423 16.94 16.60 10.63
N PRO A 424 17.66 15.48 10.81
CA PRO A 424 17.65 14.38 9.85
C PRO A 424 16.26 13.81 9.56
N GLU A 425 15.35 13.86 10.54
CA GLU A 425 13.97 13.40 10.38
C GLU A 425 13.17 14.21 9.35
N SER A 426 13.56 15.47 9.13
CA SER A 426 12.93 16.38 8.17
C SER A 426 13.30 16.08 6.71
N GLU A 427 14.29 15.20 6.45
CA GLU A 427 14.74 14.87 5.10
C GLU A 427 13.58 14.36 4.22
N GLY A 428 12.83 13.37 4.69
CA GLY A 428 11.74 12.75 3.94
C GLY A 428 10.62 13.75 3.57
N PRO A 429 10.04 14.47 4.55
CA PRO A 429 9.05 15.51 4.30
C PRO A 429 9.56 16.63 3.39
N MET A 430 10.78 17.11 3.59
CA MET A 430 11.36 18.20 2.77
C MET A 430 11.61 17.77 1.33
N CYS A 431 12.10 16.55 1.11
CA CYS A 431 12.25 16.00 -0.23
C CYS A 431 10.90 15.86 -0.92
N ALA A 432 9.87 15.36 -0.24
CA ALA A 432 8.53 15.22 -0.81
C ALA A 432 7.91 16.58 -1.19
N LEU A 433 8.08 17.57 -0.32
CA LEU A 433 7.66 18.95 -0.58
C LEU A 433 8.38 19.52 -1.81
N SER A 434 9.70 19.33 -1.88
CA SER A 434 10.50 19.77 -3.03
C SER A 434 10.12 19.04 -4.32
N GLU A 435 9.89 17.73 -4.29
CA GLU A 435 9.46 16.93 -5.46
C GLU A 435 8.11 17.44 -5.99
N SER A 436 7.18 17.73 -5.08
CA SER A 436 5.86 18.25 -5.41
C SER A 436 5.94 19.60 -6.13
N PHE A 437 6.81 20.51 -5.66
CA PHE A 437 7.05 21.78 -6.33
C PHE A 437 7.86 21.64 -7.63
N LEU A 438 8.87 20.77 -7.67
CA LEU A 438 9.76 20.59 -8.82
C LEU A 438 9.07 19.94 -10.02
N ALA A 439 8.02 19.16 -9.80
CA ALA A 439 7.22 18.56 -10.87
C ALA A 439 6.32 19.58 -11.60
N GLN A 440 5.92 20.67 -10.93
CA GLN A 440 4.98 21.66 -11.47
C GLN A 440 5.46 22.37 -12.75
N PRO A 441 6.71 22.86 -12.86
CA PRO A 441 7.21 23.49 -14.08
C PRO A 441 7.15 22.61 -15.34
N TYR A 442 7.18 21.28 -15.18
CA TYR A 442 7.08 20.34 -16.29
C TYR A 442 5.64 20.26 -16.83
N MET A 443 4.67 20.56 -15.99
CA MET A 443 3.26 20.73 -16.36
C MET A 443 3.00 22.15 -16.91
N GLU A 444 3.69 23.17 -16.41
CA GLU A 444 3.47 24.58 -16.81
C GLU A 444 4.29 25.07 -18.03
N SER A 445 5.34 24.35 -18.46
CA SER A 445 6.34 24.91 -19.40
C SER A 445 5.83 25.30 -20.81
N GLN A 446 6.21 26.52 -21.26
CA GLN A 446 6.21 26.98 -22.66
C GLN A 446 7.21 26.17 -23.51
N GLU A 447 6.71 25.54 -24.59
CA GLU A 447 7.34 24.74 -25.68
C GLU A 447 8.75 24.11 -25.50
N PRO A 448 8.92 22.85 -25.95
CA PRO A 448 9.48 22.66 -27.30
C PRO A 448 8.76 21.61 -28.16
N ASN A 449 8.78 21.87 -29.47
CA ASN A 449 8.26 21.09 -30.59
C ASN A 449 8.53 19.56 -30.55
N SER A 450 7.55 18.78 -30.09
CA SER A 450 7.18 17.48 -30.69
C SER A 450 5.90 16.94 -30.04
N THR A 451 4.78 17.00 -30.76
CA THR A 451 3.47 16.58 -30.26
C THR A 451 3.29 15.07 -30.39
N ILE A 452 3.11 14.36 -29.27
CA ILE A 452 2.45 13.05 -29.28
C ILE A 452 0.95 13.30 -29.34
N GLY A 453 0.35 13.08 -30.51
CA GLY A 453 -1.06 13.31 -30.75
C GLY A 453 -1.92 12.16 -30.24
N LEU A 454 -2.46 12.26 -29.02
CA LEU A 454 -3.68 11.54 -28.65
C LEU A 454 -4.87 12.35 -29.17
N LYS A 455 -5.69 11.70 -30.02
CA LYS A 455 -6.90 12.26 -30.63
C LYS A 455 -8.05 12.18 -29.62
N CYS A 456 -8.56 13.34 -29.20
CA CYS A 456 -9.90 13.43 -28.61
C CYS A 456 -10.93 13.37 -29.74
N ASN A 457 -11.95 12.53 -29.59
CA ASN A 457 -13.10 12.44 -30.49
C ASN A 457 -13.95 13.71 -30.35
N GLU A 458 -13.99 14.55 -31.39
CA GLU A 458 -15.05 15.54 -31.56
C GLU A 458 -16.33 14.82 -31.99
N ALA A 459 -17.27 14.67 -31.05
CA ALA A 459 -18.66 14.35 -31.36
C ALA A 459 -19.33 15.60 -31.95
N GLY A 460 -19.52 15.63 -33.27
CA GLY A 460 -20.27 16.70 -33.93
C GLY A 460 -21.76 16.64 -33.59
N PRO A 461 -22.45 17.78 -33.37
CA PRO A 461 -23.89 17.79 -33.22
C PRO A 461 -24.54 17.72 -34.61
N GLY A 462 -25.25 16.62 -34.87
CA GLY A 462 -26.16 16.50 -35.99
C GLY A 462 -27.31 17.50 -35.83
N VAL A 463 -27.22 18.64 -36.50
CA VAL A 463 -28.34 19.56 -36.66
C VAL A 463 -29.23 19.03 -37.77
N GLY A 464 -30.36 18.42 -37.37
CA GLY A 464 -31.50 18.26 -38.26
C GLY A 464 -32.09 19.63 -38.60
N LYS A 465 -32.21 19.92 -39.91
CA LYS A 465 -33.19 20.86 -40.42
C LYS A 465 -33.91 20.23 -41.61
N THR A 466 -35.18 19.93 -41.37
CA THR A 466 -36.26 19.89 -42.34
C THR A 466 -36.30 21.20 -43.14
N GLN A 467 -36.22 21.12 -44.47
CA GLN A 467 -37.34 21.45 -45.39
C GLN A 467 -37.01 20.99 -46.80
#